data_AF-A0A235H5D3-F1
#
_entry.id   AF-A0A235H5D3-F1
#
_cell.length_a   1.000
_cell.length_b   1.000
_cell.length_c   1.000
_cell.angle_alpha   90.00
_cell.angle_beta   90.00
_cell.angle_gamma   90.00
#
_symmetry.space_group_name_H-M   'P 1'
#
loop_
_entity.id
_entity.type
_entity.pdbx_description
1 polymer ?
#
loop_
_entity_poly.entity_id
_entity_poly.type
_entity_poly.pdbx_seq_one_letter_code
_entity_poly.pdbx_strand_id
1 'polypeptide(L)'
;MSDKKRILTPKARLLWAADLFTAKPNDSGKLMFSCTLVFDKEAQATPEFRALLEAYKEVRDETFKKTKNADPADYRNPFQKADKKAAKYSGYEEGAIYLNVKTKFKPQVIGRRKEELTEDECYSGCYVRATLEKPYYYENKGNKGFSFGLGNVQKIADGERLGGGASADDEFDAVDSGGSSGDDLDDLLA
;
A
#
# COMPACT_ATOMS: atom_id res chain seq x y z
N MET A 1 -4.39 -7.68 -29.05
CA MET A 1 -3.94 -7.52 -27.65
C MET A 1 -5.13 -6.96 -26.90
N SER A 2 -5.79 -7.70 -26.01
CA SER A 2 -6.95 -7.16 -25.30
C SER A 2 -6.53 -5.92 -24.52
N ASP A 3 -7.13 -4.79 -24.82
CA ASP A 3 -6.97 -3.55 -24.05
C ASP A 3 -7.31 -3.82 -22.59
N LYS A 4 -6.27 -4.09 -21.79
CA LYS A 4 -6.36 -4.17 -20.33
C LYS A 4 -6.64 -2.75 -19.85
N LYS A 5 -7.91 -2.34 -19.87
CA LYS A 5 -8.35 -1.06 -19.33
C LYS A 5 -7.96 -0.99 -17.85
N ARG A 6 -6.85 -0.29 -17.58
CA ARG A 6 -6.40 0.05 -16.23
C ARG A 6 -7.19 1.25 -15.74
N ILE A 7 -7.46 1.30 -14.44
CA ILE A 7 -8.18 2.40 -13.80
C ILE A 7 -7.17 3.22 -13.03
N LEU A 8 -7.11 4.52 -13.30
CA LEU A 8 -6.24 5.44 -12.56
C LEU A 8 -6.92 5.83 -11.25
N THR A 9 -6.21 5.74 -10.13
CA THR A 9 -6.71 6.17 -8.83
C THR A 9 -6.69 7.70 -8.71
N PRO A 10 -7.49 8.30 -7.80
CA PRO A 10 -7.22 9.64 -7.32
C PRO A 10 -5.94 9.68 -6.45
N LYS A 11 -5.63 10.87 -5.92
CA LYS A 11 -4.60 11.06 -4.89
C LYS A 11 -4.86 10.08 -3.74
N ALA A 12 -3.83 9.34 -3.35
CA ALA A 12 -3.85 8.43 -2.21
C ALA A 12 -2.60 8.65 -1.35
N ARG A 13 -2.74 8.58 -0.03
CA ARG A 13 -1.60 8.43 0.87
C ARG A 13 -1.09 6.99 0.77
N LEU A 14 0.19 6.82 0.49
CA LEU A 14 0.83 5.52 0.30
C LEU A 14 1.27 4.95 1.65
N LEU A 15 0.96 3.69 1.94
CA LEU A 15 1.56 2.95 3.06
C LEU A 15 2.17 1.64 2.56
N TRP A 16 3.12 1.11 3.32
CA TRP A 16 3.92 -0.07 2.97
C TRP A 16 4.69 0.10 1.65
N ALA A 17 5.29 1.29 1.45
CA ALA A 17 5.97 1.64 0.20
C ALA A 17 7.18 0.75 -0.12
N ALA A 18 7.90 0.26 0.89
CA ALA A 18 9.02 -0.68 0.72
C ALA A 18 8.65 -1.91 -0.11
N ASP A 19 7.40 -2.38 0.00
CA ASP A 19 6.87 -3.54 -0.70
C ASP A 19 6.63 -3.28 -2.20
N LEU A 20 6.76 -2.04 -2.67
CA LEU A 20 6.81 -1.70 -4.09
C LEU A 20 8.17 -2.04 -4.71
N PHE A 21 9.24 -1.98 -3.91
CA PHE A 21 10.62 -2.14 -4.34
C PHE A 21 11.13 -3.57 -4.10
N THR A 22 10.72 -4.16 -2.98
CA THR A 22 11.11 -5.50 -2.55
C THR A 22 9.87 -6.37 -2.34
N ALA A 23 9.74 -7.44 -3.13
CA ALA A 23 8.60 -8.35 -3.04
C ALA A 23 8.62 -9.15 -1.72
N LYS A 24 7.44 -9.36 -1.12
CA LYS A 24 7.25 -10.14 0.09
C LYS A 24 6.37 -11.37 -0.16
N PRO A 25 6.58 -12.49 0.56
CA PRO A 25 5.75 -13.67 0.42
C PRO A 25 4.32 -13.38 0.91
N ASN A 26 3.33 -13.78 0.14
CA ASN A 26 1.93 -13.79 0.57
C ASN A 26 1.61 -15.05 1.39
N ASP A 27 0.35 -15.22 1.83
CA ASP A 27 -0.12 -16.39 2.59
C ASP A 27 0.10 -17.75 1.91
N SER A 28 0.45 -17.76 0.62
CA SER A 28 0.75 -18.97 -0.17
C SER A 28 2.25 -19.11 -0.49
N GLY A 29 3.11 -18.30 0.14
CA GLY A 29 4.56 -18.28 -0.08
C GLY A 29 5.00 -17.63 -1.40
N LYS A 30 4.07 -17.09 -2.20
CA LYS A 30 4.42 -16.44 -3.47
C LYS A 30 4.88 -15.01 -3.21
N LEU A 31 6.05 -14.65 -3.72
CA LEU A 31 6.56 -13.28 -3.67
C LEU A 31 5.64 -12.34 -4.47
N MET A 32 5.20 -11.27 -3.83
CA MET A 32 4.32 -10.26 -4.38
C MET A 32 4.87 -8.88 -4.01
N PHE A 33 4.75 -7.93 -4.93
CA PHE A 33 4.82 -6.51 -4.61
C PHE A 33 3.45 -6.05 -4.14
N SER A 34 3.40 -5.13 -3.19
CA SER A 34 2.16 -4.63 -2.63
C SER A 34 2.27 -3.22 -2.11
N CYS A 35 1.13 -2.59 -1.89
CA CYS A 35 1.02 -1.39 -1.07
C CYS A 35 -0.42 -1.24 -0.54
N THR A 36 -0.58 -0.31 0.38
CA THR A 36 -1.90 0.20 0.77
C THR A 36 -2.07 1.62 0.24
N LEU A 37 -3.20 1.86 -0.42
CA LEU A 37 -3.60 3.19 -0.89
C LEU A 37 -4.73 3.70 0.01
N VAL A 38 -4.50 4.80 0.72
CA VAL A 38 -5.49 5.43 1.60
C VAL A 38 -6.05 6.68 0.92
N PHE A 39 -7.38 6.73 0.79
CA PHE A 39 -8.13 7.78 0.11
C PHE A 39 -8.89 8.60 1.14
N ASP A 40 -8.45 9.85 1.34
CA ASP A 40 -9.14 10.83 2.17
C ASP A 40 -10.55 11.15 1.61
N LYS A 41 -11.36 11.92 2.36
CA LYS A 41 -12.73 12.25 1.96
C LYS A 41 -12.79 13.05 0.65
N GLU A 42 -11.77 13.87 0.36
CA GLU A 42 -11.69 14.65 -0.87
C GLU A 42 -11.44 13.74 -2.08
N ALA A 43 -10.49 12.81 -1.96
CA ALA A 43 -10.18 11.81 -2.96
C ALA A 43 -11.40 10.92 -3.24
N GLN A 44 -12.18 10.58 -2.21
CA GLN A 44 -13.41 9.80 -2.36
C GLN A 44 -14.50 10.53 -3.16
N ALA A 45 -14.48 11.87 -3.20
CA ALA A 45 -15.43 12.67 -3.96
C ALA A 45 -15.08 12.82 -5.46
N THR A 46 -13.94 12.26 -5.89
CA THR A 46 -13.45 12.42 -7.28
C THR A 46 -14.11 11.44 -8.27
N PRO A 47 -14.16 11.79 -9.57
CA PRO A 47 -14.59 10.88 -10.62
C PRO A 47 -13.76 9.60 -10.70
N GLU A 48 -12.46 9.66 -10.41
CA GLU A 48 -11.57 8.49 -10.41
C GLU A 48 -11.95 7.49 -9.32
N PHE A 49 -12.29 7.96 -8.12
CA PHE A 49 -12.77 7.07 -7.07
C PHE A 49 -14.11 6.42 -7.43
N ARG A 50 -15.01 7.21 -8.03
CA ARG A 50 -16.29 6.68 -8.55
C ARG A 50 -16.05 5.60 -9.60
N ALA A 51 -15.12 5.80 -10.53
CA ALA A 51 -14.78 4.81 -11.55
C ALA A 51 -14.27 3.49 -10.96
N LEU A 52 -13.49 3.54 -9.87
CA LEU A 52 -13.07 2.34 -9.14
C LEU A 52 -14.27 1.61 -8.51
N LEU A 53 -15.18 2.35 -7.87
CA LEU A 53 -16.38 1.78 -7.26
C LEU A 53 -17.32 1.15 -8.31
N GLU A 54 -17.51 1.81 -9.45
CA GLU A 54 -18.35 1.32 -10.55
C GLU A 54 -17.76 0.04 -11.16
N ALA A 55 -16.46 0.00 -11.43
CA ALA A 55 -15.79 -1.21 -11.93
C ALA A 55 -15.89 -2.38 -10.94
N TYR A 56 -15.76 -2.11 -9.64
CA TYR A 56 -15.97 -3.13 -8.61
C TYR A 56 -17.42 -3.64 -8.58
N LYS A 57 -18.41 -2.74 -8.62
CA LYS A 57 -19.83 -3.11 -8.60
C LYS A 57 -20.19 -4.00 -9.79
N GLU A 58 -19.68 -3.68 -10.98
CA GLU A 58 -19.88 -4.50 -12.19
C GLU A 58 -19.41 -5.94 -11.96
N VAL A 59 -18.16 -6.14 -11.56
CA VAL A 59 -17.58 -7.48 -11.33
C VAL A 59 -18.28 -8.21 -10.18
N ARG A 60 -18.64 -7.49 -9.12
CA ARG A 60 -19.38 -8.03 -7.98
C ARG A 60 -20.75 -8.56 -8.42
N ASP A 61 -21.51 -7.74 -9.14
CA ASP A 61 -22.86 -8.08 -9.55
C ASP A 61 -22.87 -9.23 -10.56
N GLU A 62 -21.92 -9.25 -11.48
CA GLU A 62 -21.72 -10.40 -12.37
C GLU A 62 -21.37 -11.68 -11.62
N THR A 63 -20.55 -11.58 -10.57
CA THR A 63 -20.17 -12.73 -9.73
C THR A 63 -21.39 -13.24 -8.96
N PHE A 64 -22.17 -12.36 -8.34
CA PHE A 64 -23.36 -12.75 -7.56
C PHE A 64 -24.48 -13.31 -8.44
N LYS A 65 -24.63 -12.86 -9.69
CA LYS A 65 -25.55 -13.47 -10.66
C LYS A 65 -25.19 -14.93 -10.98
N LYS A 66 -23.90 -15.28 -10.93
CA LYS A 66 -23.40 -16.63 -11.24
C LYS A 66 -23.34 -17.54 -10.02
N THR A 67 -23.36 -16.99 -8.81
CA THR A 67 -23.24 -17.73 -7.56
C THR A 67 -24.58 -17.90 -6.87
N LYS A 68 -25.08 -19.15 -6.81
CA LYS A 68 -26.31 -19.48 -6.10
C LYS A 68 -26.18 -19.16 -4.60
N ASN A 69 -27.19 -18.49 -4.02
CA ASN A 69 -27.24 -18.12 -2.60
C ASN A 69 -26.05 -17.26 -2.13
N ALA A 70 -25.52 -16.37 -2.99
CA ALA A 70 -24.46 -15.46 -2.58
C ALA A 70 -24.97 -14.45 -1.54
N ASP A 71 -24.43 -14.49 -0.32
CA ASP A 71 -24.58 -13.42 0.67
C ASP A 71 -23.41 -12.42 0.53
N PRO A 72 -23.66 -11.14 0.21
CA PRO A 72 -22.61 -10.13 0.14
C PRO A 72 -21.74 -10.01 1.41
N ALA A 73 -22.27 -10.36 2.58
CA ALA A 73 -21.54 -10.31 3.85
C ALA A 73 -20.38 -11.32 3.90
N ASP A 74 -20.45 -12.41 3.13
CA ASP A 74 -19.40 -13.43 3.10
C ASP A 74 -18.16 -13.01 2.26
N TYR A 75 -18.27 -11.94 1.48
CA TYR A 75 -17.23 -11.54 0.53
C TYR A 75 -16.48 -10.32 1.06
N ARG A 76 -15.15 -10.42 1.09
CA ARG A 76 -14.32 -9.28 1.45
C ARG A 76 -14.46 -8.17 0.40
N ASN A 77 -14.85 -6.98 0.88
CA ASN A 77 -14.92 -5.77 0.07
C ASN A 77 -13.51 -5.16 -0.08
N PRO A 78 -13.05 -4.80 -1.29
CA PRO A 78 -11.74 -4.16 -1.46
C PRO A 78 -11.69 -2.74 -0.86
N PHE A 79 -12.84 -2.06 -0.75
CA PHE A 79 -12.96 -0.72 -0.16
C PHE A 79 -13.16 -0.83 1.35
N GLN A 80 -12.06 -0.78 2.11
CA GLN A 80 -12.05 -0.95 3.55
C GLN A 80 -12.14 0.40 4.26
N LYS A 81 -12.97 0.49 5.31
CA LYS A 81 -13.06 1.68 6.16
C LYS A 81 -11.83 1.81 7.05
N ALA A 82 -11.22 3.00 7.09
CA ALA A 82 -9.99 3.25 7.83
C ALA A 82 -10.22 3.57 9.33
N ASP A 83 -11.45 3.82 9.79
CA ASP A 83 -11.75 4.37 11.13
C ASP A 83 -11.07 3.59 12.28
N LYS A 84 -11.17 2.25 12.25
CA LYS A 84 -10.55 1.39 13.27
C LYS A 84 -9.01 1.41 13.22
N LYS A 85 -8.43 1.64 12.04
CA LYS A 85 -6.98 1.72 11.86
C LYS A 85 -6.46 3.12 12.21
N ALA A 86 -7.19 4.17 11.87
CA ALA A 86 -6.87 5.55 12.23
C ALA A 86 -6.70 5.73 13.74
N ALA A 87 -7.51 5.04 14.55
CA ALA A 87 -7.37 5.07 16.01
C ALA A 87 -6.10 4.37 16.57
N LYS A 88 -5.35 3.64 15.74
CA LYS A 88 -4.25 2.76 16.19
C LYS A 88 -2.93 2.95 15.46
N TYR A 89 -2.98 3.41 14.22
CA TYR A 89 -1.84 3.43 13.31
C TYR A 89 -1.80 4.75 12.55
N SER A 90 -0.61 5.36 12.51
CA SER A 90 -0.34 6.53 11.69
C SER A 90 -0.54 6.24 10.19
N GLY A 91 -0.93 7.26 9.44
CA GLY A 91 -1.16 7.16 8.00
C GLY A 91 -2.57 6.73 7.59
N TYR A 92 -3.42 6.37 8.55
CA TYR A 92 -4.85 6.20 8.34
C TYR A 92 -5.61 7.40 8.91
N GLU A 93 -6.70 7.77 8.27
CA GLU A 93 -7.52 8.93 8.65
C GLU A 93 -8.98 8.51 8.87
N GLU A 94 -9.69 9.17 9.78
CA GLU A 94 -11.09 8.88 10.07
C GLU A 94 -11.98 9.21 8.85
N GLY A 95 -12.89 8.31 8.51
CA GLY A 95 -13.71 8.41 7.31
C GLY A 95 -12.94 8.21 5.99
N ALA A 96 -11.64 7.87 6.03
CA ALA A 96 -10.92 7.46 4.84
C ALA A 96 -11.30 6.04 4.41
N ILE A 97 -11.13 5.75 3.12
CA ILE A 97 -11.23 4.40 2.57
C ILE A 97 -9.83 3.97 2.15
N TYR A 98 -9.44 2.72 2.42
CA TYR A 98 -8.18 2.17 1.92
C TYR A 98 -8.37 0.90 1.13
N LEU A 99 -7.46 0.68 0.18
CA LEU A 99 -7.35 -0.52 -0.63
C LEU A 99 -5.97 -1.16 -0.39
N ASN A 100 -5.96 -2.48 -0.23
CA ASN A 100 -4.73 -3.27 -0.29
C ASN A 100 -4.64 -3.88 -1.68
N VAL A 101 -3.55 -3.58 -2.39
CA VAL A 101 -3.34 -4.00 -3.78
C VAL A 101 -1.99 -4.69 -3.91
N LYS A 102 -1.92 -5.67 -4.80
CA LYS A 102 -0.73 -6.49 -4.99
C LYS A 102 -0.54 -6.92 -6.44
N THR A 103 0.69 -7.28 -6.78
CA THR A 103 1.06 -7.78 -8.11
C THR A 103 2.26 -8.71 -8.02
N LYS A 104 2.39 -9.61 -9.00
CA LYS A 104 3.59 -10.45 -9.16
C LYS A 104 4.70 -9.74 -9.91
N PHE A 105 4.35 -8.73 -10.68
CA PHE A 105 5.27 -8.01 -11.56
C PHE A 105 5.76 -6.76 -10.86
N LYS A 106 7.07 -6.52 -10.88
CA LYS A 106 7.64 -5.32 -10.25
C LYS A 106 6.98 -4.06 -10.84
N PRO A 107 6.33 -3.23 -10.02
CA PRO A 107 5.71 -2.00 -10.50
C PRO A 107 6.79 -1.00 -10.90
N GLN A 108 6.52 -0.19 -11.92
CA GLN A 108 7.32 1.01 -12.15
C GLN A 108 6.84 2.08 -11.15
N VAL A 109 7.78 2.64 -10.39
CA VAL A 109 7.53 3.71 -9.45
C VAL A 109 8.21 4.96 -10.00
N ILE A 110 7.40 5.97 -10.33
CA ILE A 110 7.87 7.16 -11.03
C ILE A 110 7.48 8.45 -10.32
N GLY A 111 8.19 9.54 -10.61
CA GLY A 111 7.87 10.88 -10.16
C GLY A 111 6.91 11.63 -11.09
N ARG A 112 6.71 12.92 -10.81
CA ARG A 112 5.81 13.78 -11.58
C ARG A 112 6.29 13.98 -13.02
N ARG A 113 7.60 13.91 -13.28
CA ARG A 113 8.23 14.07 -14.59
C ARG A 113 8.52 12.73 -15.29
N LYS A 114 7.99 11.62 -14.76
CA LYS A 114 8.17 10.24 -15.25
C LYS A 114 9.61 9.70 -15.15
N GLU A 115 10.41 10.31 -14.28
CA GLU A 115 11.66 9.77 -13.77
C GLU A 115 11.38 8.55 -12.88
N GLU A 116 12.22 7.53 -12.94
CA GLU A 116 12.17 6.41 -11.99
C GLU A 116 12.59 6.89 -10.61
N LEU A 117 11.88 6.46 -9.57
CA LEU A 117 12.17 6.80 -8.19
C LEU A 117 12.76 5.61 -7.43
N THR A 118 13.61 5.91 -6.46
CA THR A 118 14.10 4.94 -5.46
C THR A 118 13.14 4.79 -4.28
N GLU A 119 13.46 3.85 -3.39
CA GLU A 119 12.73 3.62 -2.15
C GLU A 119 12.75 4.83 -1.20
N ASP A 120 13.87 5.58 -1.17
CA ASP A 120 13.99 6.78 -0.37
C ASP A 120 13.12 7.93 -0.88
N GLU A 121 12.95 8.01 -2.20
CA GLU A 121 12.18 9.05 -2.86
C GLU A 121 10.67 8.76 -2.81
N CYS A 122 10.26 7.50 -2.90
CA CYS A 122 8.85 7.08 -2.79
C CYS A 122 8.62 6.22 -1.53
N TYR A 123 8.29 6.91 -0.44
CA TYR A 123 8.23 6.34 0.89
C TYR A 123 6.81 6.26 1.46
N SER A 124 6.63 5.44 2.49
CA SER A 124 5.36 5.35 3.22
C SER A 124 5.03 6.71 3.82
N GLY A 125 3.84 7.23 3.52
CA GLY A 125 3.36 8.53 3.96
C GLY A 125 3.31 9.60 2.86
N CYS A 126 4.06 9.43 1.76
CA CYS A 126 3.93 10.31 0.59
C CYS A 126 2.58 10.11 -0.14
N TYR A 127 2.26 11.01 -1.06
CA TYR A 127 1.03 10.95 -1.85
C TYR A 127 1.31 10.49 -3.29
N VAL A 128 0.50 9.55 -3.76
CA VAL A 128 0.65 8.90 -5.06
C VAL A 128 -0.66 8.87 -5.84
N ARG A 129 -0.56 8.57 -7.13
CA ARG A 129 -1.60 7.92 -7.92
C ARG A 129 -1.09 6.55 -8.36
N ALA A 130 -1.98 5.59 -8.55
CA ALA A 130 -1.63 4.29 -9.08
C ALA A 130 -2.56 3.91 -10.23
N THR A 131 -2.06 3.08 -11.14
CA THR A 131 -2.94 2.36 -12.06
C THR A 131 -3.33 1.03 -11.42
N LEU A 132 -4.61 0.72 -11.37
CA LEU A 132 -5.12 -0.57 -10.92
C LEU A 132 -5.61 -1.39 -12.13
N GLU A 133 -5.32 -2.68 -12.13
CA GLU A 133 -5.93 -3.61 -13.07
C GLU A 133 -7.43 -3.78 -12.78
N LYS A 134 -8.17 -4.37 -13.72
CA LYS A 134 -9.59 -4.65 -13.53
C LYS A 134 -9.82 -5.45 -12.23
N PRO A 135 -10.87 -5.13 -11.45
CA PRO A 135 -11.18 -5.89 -10.25
C PRO A 135 -11.46 -7.36 -10.58
N TYR A 136 -11.14 -8.25 -9.64
CA TYR A 136 -11.33 -9.68 -9.78
C TYR A 136 -11.89 -10.30 -8.50
N TYR A 137 -12.72 -11.32 -8.67
CA TYR A 137 -13.09 -12.24 -7.60
C TYR A 137 -11.91 -13.15 -7.26
N TYR A 138 -11.69 -13.42 -5.99
CA TYR A 138 -10.76 -14.45 -5.54
C TYR A 138 -11.40 -15.33 -4.47
N GLU A 139 -10.92 -16.57 -4.44
CA GLU A 139 -11.13 -17.52 -3.36
C GLU A 139 -9.79 -18.14 -3.01
N ASN A 140 -9.39 -18.03 -1.74
CA ASN A 140 -8.10 -18.51 -1.27
C ASN A 140 -8.20 -18.97 0.19
N LYS A 141 -7.90 -20.26 0.43
CA LYS A 141 -7.89 -20.87 1.78
C LYS A 141 -9.15 -20.52 2.59
N GLY A 142 -10.33 -20.65 1.98
CA GLY A 142 -11.62 -20.35 2.62
C GLY A 142 -11.97 -18.86 2.72
N ASN A 143 -11.08 -17.94 2.35
CA ASN A 143 -11.40 -16.53 2.21
C ASN A 143 -11.84 -16.22 0.78
N LYS A 144 -13.01 -15.61 0.62
CA LYS A 144 -13.51 -15.14 -0.68
C LYS A 144 -13.77 -13.63 -0.67
N GLY A 145 -13.64 -12.99 -1.82
CA GLY A 145 -13.84 -11.56 -1.93
C GLY A 145 -13.39 -10.98 -3.25
N PHE A 146 -13.23 -9.66 -3.28
CA PHE A 146 -12.80 -8.94 -4.47
C PHE A 146 -11.54 -8.13 -4.17
N SER A 147 -10.70 -7.97 -5.18
CA SER A 147 -9.48 -7.16 -5.08
C SER A 147 -9.14 -6.53 -6.43
N PHE A 148 -8.16 -5.63 -6.40
CA PHE A 148 -7.58 -5.01 -7.57
C PHE A 148 -6.12 -5.45 -7.71
N GLY A 149 -5.67 -5.62 -8.96
CA GLY A 149 -4.25 -5.82 -9.25
C GLY A 149 -3.51 -4.49 -9.21
N LEU A 150 -2.34 -4.46 -8.59
CA LEU A 150 -1.47 -3.28 -8.62
C LEU A 150 -0.77 -3.16 -9.99
N GLY A 151 -0.84 -1.98 -10.60
CA GLY A 151 -0.03 -1.60 -11.76
C GLY A 151 1.13 -0.68 -11.36
N ASN A 152 1.36 0.38 -12.13
CA ASN A 152 2.41 1.35 -11.85
C ASN A 152 1.97 2.40 -10.82
N VAL A 153 2.95 3.03 -10.16
CA VAL A 153 2.75 4.04 -9.12
C VAL A 153 3.46 5.32 -9.53
N GLN A 154 2.78 6.46 -9.38
CA GLN A 154 3.35 7.79 -9.61
C GLN A 154 3.27 8.62 -8.33
N LYS A 155 4.41 9.00 -7.77
CA LYS A 155 4.48 9.97 -6.68
C LYS A 155 4.05 11.34 -7.17
N ILE A 156 3.14 11.96 -6.44
CA ILE A 156 2.57 13.27 -6.76
C ILE A 156 2.74 14.29 -5.65
N ALA A 157 3.09 13.95 -4.41
CA ALA A 157 3.50 14.93 -3.40
C ALA A 157 4.25 14.25 -2.26
N ASP A 158 5.03 15.02 -1.53
CA ASP A 158 5.58 14.62 -0.23
C ASP A 158 4.51 14.62 0.86
N GLY A 159 4.78 13.88 1.92
CA GLY A 159 3.98 13.83 3.13
C GLY A 159 4.87 13.48 4.32
N GLU A 160 4.30 13.46 5.52
CA GLU A 160 5.03 12.96 6.69
C GLU A 160 5.46 11.51 6.44
N ARG A 161 6.77 11.24 6.57
CA ARG A 161 7.33 9.90 6.40
C ARG A 161 6.86 9.00 7.55
N LEU A 162 6.36 7.82 7.21
CA LEU A 162 5.75 6.87 8.13
C LEU A 162 6.51 5.54 8.12
N GLY A 163 6.95 5.10 9.28
CA GLY A 163 7.79 3.91 9.40
C GLY A 163 9.25 4.18 8.98
N GLY A 164 10.11 3.20 9.23
CA GLY A 164 11.54 3.42 9.42
C GLY A 164 11.81 3.63 10.90
N GLY A 165 12.85 2.99 11.45
CA GLY A 165 13.31 3.30 12.81
C GLY A 165 13.79 4.76 12.90
N ALA A 166 14.40 5.11 14.03
CA ALA A 166 15.22 6.32 14.09
C ALA A 166 16.23 6.26 12.93
N SER A 167 16.53 7.41 12.32
CA SER A 167 17.53 7.42 11.26
C SER A 167 18.91 7.14 11.87
N ALA A 168 19.86 6.62 11.09
CA ALA A 168 21.22 6.46 11.60
C ALA A 168 21.82 7.80 12.08
N ASP A 169 21.36 8.94 11.53
CA ASP A 169 21.74 10.29 11.98
C ASP A 169 21.15 10.62 13.36
N ASP A 170 19.94 10.11 13.68
CA ASP A 170 19.35 10.23 15.01
C ASP A 170 19.96 9.25 16.03
N GLU A 171 20.57 8.15 15.58
CA GLU A 171 21.07 7.08 16.45
C GLU A 171 22.58 7.13 16.69
N PHE A 172 23.35 7.73 15.78
CA PHE A 172 24.81 7.74 15.84
C PHE A 172 25.34 9.16 15.74
N ASP A 173 26.02 9.61 16.79
CA ASP A 173 26.91 10.76 16.70
C ASP A 173 28.15 10.43 15.85
N ALA A 174 28.74 11.45 15.22
CA ALA A 174 30.01 11.29 14.53
C ALA A 174 31.09 10.81 15.51
N VAL A 175 31.73 9.67 15.20
CA VAL A 175 32.84 9.16 16.01
C VAL A 175 34.07 10.03 15.74
N ASP A 176 34.39 10.94 16.67
CA ASP A 176 35.72 11.54 16.71
C ASP A 176 36.73 10.46 17.10
N SER A 177 37.82 10.35 16.37
CA SER A 177 38.86 9.33 16.61
C SER A 177 39.72 9.73 17.81
N GLY A 178 39.12 9.80 19.00
CA GLY A 178 39.77 10.04 20.29
C GLY A 178 39.63 8.80 21.16
N GLY A 179 40.71 8.02 21.29
CA GLY A 179 40.73 6.74 21.99
C GLY A 179 40.21 6.80 23.43
N SER A 180 39.36 5.83 23.79
CA SER A 180 38.96 5.57 25.17
C SER A 180 39.69 4.32 25.67
N SER A 181 40.48 4.50 26.73
CA SER A 181 41.18 3.44 27.46
C SER A 181 40.17 2.51 28.12
N GLY A 182 40.21 1.22 27.78
CA GLY A 182 39.29 0.21 28.28
C GLY A 182 39.75 -0.40 29.60
N ASP A 183 39.56 0.30 30.71
CA ASP A 183 39.99 -0.16 32.04
C ASP A 183 38.86 -0.28 33.08
N ASP A 184 37.60 -0.57 32.70
CA ASP A 184 36.52 -0.81 33.69
C ASP A 184 35.42 -1.79 33.20
N LEU A 185 35.72 -2.73 32.30
CA LEU A 185 34.70 -3.70 31.84
C LEU A 185 34.53 -4.89 32.79
N ASP A 186 35.58 -5.26 33.54
CA ASP A 186 35.55 -6.41 34.47
C ASP A 186 34.72 -6.13 35.74
N ASP A 187 34.69 -4.89 36.22
CA ASP A 187 33.90 -4.49 37.41
C ASP A 187 32.39 -4.42 37.14
N LEU A 188 31.98 -4.30 35.87
CA LEU A 188 30.56 -4.24 35.50
C LEU A 188 29.95 -5.62 35.20
N LEU A 189 30.79 -6.64 35.07
CA LEU A 189 30.40 -8.02 34.73
C LEU A 189 30.57 -9.00 35.90
N ALA A 190 31.00 -8.51 37.07
CA ALA A 190 31.14 -9.28 38.30
C ALA A 190 29.83 -9.34 39.13
#